data_AF-A0A0Q9SE78-F1
#
_entry.id   AF-A0A0Q9SE78-F1
#
_cell.length_a   1.000
_cell.length_b   1.000
_cell.length_c   1.000
_cell.angle_alpha   90.00
_cell.angle_beta   90.00
_cell.angle_gamma   90.00
#
_symmetry.space_group_name_H-M   'P 1'
#
loop_
_entity.id
_entity.type
_entity.pdbx_description
1 polymer ?
#
loop_
_entity_poly.entity_id
_entity_poly.type
_entity_poly.pdbx_seq_one_letter_code
_entity_poly.pdbx_strand_id
1 'polypeptide(L)'
;MNTGTARTQAGVLDDSAQKIKKAKSEIDDLIGQLKSSWWGEDQKKFETKWNGQYAADLTKAATGLTKAADQIRTEAKQQDQTSN
;
A
#
# COMPACT_ATOMS: atom_id res chain seq x y z
N MET A 1 15.25 9.91 20.27
CA MET A 1 14.04 10.01 19.42
C MET A 1 12.86 10.33 20.32
N ASN A 2 11.89 11.11 19.88
CA ASN A 2 10.59 11.14 20.55
C ASN A 2 9.81 9.89 20.10
N THR A 3 9.73 8.87 20.95
CA THR A 3 9.12 7.57 20.61
C THR A 3 7.61 7.69 20.38
N GLY A 4 6.95 8.72 20.93
CA GLY A 4 5.56 9.07 20.61
C GLY A 4 5.39 9.61 19.18
N THR A 5 6.26 10.53 18.75
CA THR A 5 6.28 11.03 17.36
C THR A 5 6.58 9.91 16.36
N ALA A 6 7.51 9.01 16.69
CA ALA A 6 7.85 7.86 15.86
C ALA A 6 6.64 6.93 15.64
N ARG A 7 5.91 6.59 16.70
CA ARG A 7 4.68 5.78 16.61
C ARG A 7 3.59 6.46 15.78
N THR A 8 3.46 7.78 15.92
CA THR A 8 2.50 8.56 15.11
C THR A 8 2.85 8.48 13.63
N GLN A 9 4.13 8.64 13.28
CA GLN A 9 4.59 8.53 11.90
C GLN A 9 4.39 7.12 11.33
N ALA A 10 4.62 6.07 12.13
CA ALA A 10 4.32 4.70 11.75
C ALA A 10 2.82 4.50 11.45
N GLY A 11 1.93 5.13 12.22
CA GLY A 11 0.49 5.16 11.94
C GLY A 11 0.16 5.79 10.59
N VAL A 12 0.78 6.93 10.26
CA VAL A 12 0.58 7.62 8.95
C VAL A 12 1.02 6.73 7.78
N LEU A 13 2.11 5.97 7.94
CA LEU A 13 2.59 5.03 6.92
C LEU A 13 1.61 3.88 6.71
N ASP A 14 1.05 3.32 7.78
CA ASP A 14 0.03 2.27 7.68
C ASP A 14 -1.26 2.78 7.03
N ASP A 15 -1.74 3.97 7.41
CA ASP A 15 -2.91 4.58 6.79
C ASP A 15 -2.71 4.76 5.28
N SER A 16 -1.50 5.17 4.88
CA SER A 16 -1.12 5.31 3.47
C SER A 16 -1.09 3.96 2.76
N ALA A 17 -0.56 2.92 3.41
CA ALA A 17 -0.57 1.56 2.88
C ALA A 17 -2.00 1.02 2.68
N GLN A 18 -2.91 1.30 3.62
CA GLN A 18 -4.31 0.91 3.51
C GLN A 18 -5.04 1.64 2.38
N LYS A 19 -4.79 2.94 2.21
CA LYS A 19 -5.33 3.72 1.09
C LYS A 19 -4.89 3.15 -0.26
N ILE A 20 -3.63 2.77 -0.40
CA ILE A 20 -3.11 2.11 -1.62
C ILE A 20 -3.80 0.77 -1.87
N LYS A 21 -3.94 -0.07 -0.84
CA LYS A 21 -4.64 -1.37 -0.95
C LYS A 21 -6.10 -1.18 -1.37
N LYS A 22 -6.80 -0.20 -0.78
CA LYS A 22 -8.19 0.13 -1.13
C LYS A 22 -8.31 0.59 -2.58
N ALA A 23 -7.48 1.54 -3.00
CA ALA A 23 -7.48 2.03 -4.39
C ALA A 23 -7.19 0.92 -5.40
N LYS A 24 -6.25 0.01 -5.09
CA LYS A 24 -5.99 -1.17 -5.92
C LYS A 24 -7.25 -2.03 -6.06
N SER A 25 -7.92 -2.35 -4.94
CA SER A 25 -9.14 -3.15 -4.94
C SER A 25 -10.26 -2.49 -5.75
N GLU A 26 -10.44 -1.17 -5.60
CA GLU A 26 -11.44 -0.42 -6.37
C GLU A 26 -11.16 -0.47 -7.87
N ILE A 27 -9.88 -0.41 -8.29
CA ILE A 27 -9.53 -0.55 -9.70
C ILE A 27 -9.73 -1.98 -10.20
N ASP A 28 -9.39 -3.00 -9.40
CA ASP A 28 -9.67 -4.40 -9.74
C ASP A 28 -11.17 -4.62 -9.98
N ASP A 29 -12.03 -4.07 -9.11
CA ASP A 29 -13.49 -4.14 -9.24
C ASP A 29 -13.99 -3.41 -10.48
N LEU A 30 -13.48 -2.20 -10.75
CA LEU A 30 -13.82 -1.43 -11.95
C LEU A 30 -13.42 -2.16 -13.23
N ILE A 31 -12.26 -2.80 -13.28
CA ILE A 31 -11.85 -3.63 -14.41
C ILE A 31 -12.83 -4.79 -14.62
N GLY A 32 -13.25 -5.45 -13.53
CA GLY A 32 -14.26 -6.51 -13.57
C GLY A 32 -15.59 -6.04 -14.14
N GLN A 33 -16.08 -4.86 -13.72
CA GLN A 33 -17.33 -4.27 -14.20
C GLN A 33 -17.25 -3.85 -15.67
N LEU A 34 -16.12 -3.23 -16.07
CA LEU A 34 -15.90 -2.73 -17.42
C LEU A 34 -15.87 -3.84 -18.47
N LYS A 35 -15.54 -5.08 -18.08
CA LYS A 35 -15.62 -6.25 -18.98
C LYS A 35 -17.01 -6.48 -19.57
N SER A 36 -18.06 -5.83 -19.08
CA SER A 36 -19.43 -5.94 -19.59
C SER A 36 -19.86 -4.81 -20.53
N SER A 37 -19.01 -3.80 -20.76
CA SER A 37 -19.39 -2.59 -21.53
C SER A 37 -18.23 -2.00 -22.34
N TRP A 38 -16.99 -2.31 -21.97
CA TRP A 38 -15.78 -1.89 -22.66
C TRP A 38 -15.08 -3.12 -23.22
N TRP A 39 -15.01 -3.18 -24.56
CA TRP A 39 -14.48 -4.32 -25.30
C TRP A 39 -13.51 -3.81 -26.37
N GLY A 40 -12.52 -4.64 -26.71
CA GLY A 40 -11.59 -4.35 -27.80
C GLY A 40 -10.13 -4.38 -27.35
N GLU A 41 -9.23 -3.94 -28.25
CA GLU A 41 -7.79 -3.98 -27.99
C GLU A 41 -7.35 -3.11 -26.82
N ASP A 42 -7.97 -1.95 -26.64
CA ASP A 42 -7.57 -1.01 -25.59
C ASP A 42 -7.87 -1.55 -24.20
N GLN A 43 -9.02 -2.20 -24.03
CA GLN A 43 -9.38 -2.90 -22.80
C GLN A 43 -8.36 -4.00 -22.48
N LYS A 44 -8.00 -4.82 -23.49
CA LYS A 44 -6.98 -5.88 -23.33
C LYS A 44 -5.59 -5.32 -23.00
N LYS A 45 -5.17 -4.23 -23.66
CA LYS A 45 -3.88 -3.54 -23.39
C LYS A 45 -3.85 -3.00 -21.97
N PHE A 46 -4.94 -2.39 -21.51
CA PHE A 46 -5.06 -1.90 -20.14
C PHE A 46 -5.02 -3.04 -19.12
N GLU A 47 -5.85 -4.07 -19.29
CA GLU A 47 -5.88 -5.25 -18.40
C GLU A 47 -4.51 -5.92 -18.31
N THR A 48 -3.80 -6.03 -19.45
CA THR A 48 -2.44 -6.58 -19.50
C THR A 48 -1.45 -5.73 -18.70
N LYS A 49 -1.46 -4.40 -18.88
CA LYS A 49 -0.57 -3.50 -18.12
C LYS A 49 -0.90 -3.48 -16.62
N TRP A 50 -2.20 -3.50 -16.29
CA TRP A 50 -2.68 -3.53 -14.92
C TRP A 50 -2.20 -4.78 -14.19
N ASN A 51 -2.50 -5.95 -14.76
CA ASN A 51 -2.14 -7.24 -14.19
C ASN A 51 -0.62 -7.50 -14.23
N GLY A 52 0.07 -6.99 -15.25
CA GLY A 52 1.50 -7.23 -15.45
C GLY A 52 2.41 -6.36 -14.59
N GLN A 53 2.01 -5.12 -14.28
CA GLN A 53 2.89 -4.15 -13.62
C GLN A 53 2.19 -3.36 -12.51
N TYR A 54 1.11 -2.65 -12.84
CA TYR A 54 0.57 -1.61 -11.94
C TYR A 54 0.04 -2.18 -10.62
N ALA A 55 -0.73 -3.28 -10.69
CA ALA A 55 -1.25 -3.95 -9.49
C ALA A 55 -0.12 -4.45 -8.58
N ALA A 56 0.97 -4.96 -9.16
CA ALA A 56 2.13 -5.45 -8.43
C ALA A 56 2.91 -4.30 -7.78
N ASP A 57 3.10 -3.18 -8.47
CA ASP A 57 3.80 -2.01 -7.95
C ASP A 57 3.05 -1.37 -6.78
N LEU A 58 1.74 -1.24 -6.86
CA LEU A 58 0.90 -0.77 -5.74
C LEU A 58 1.03 -1.71 -4.52
N THR A 59 1.05 -3.03 -4.76
CA THR A 59 1.23 -4.02 -3.70
C THR A 59 2.61 -3.90 -3.04
N LYS A 60 3.67 -3.71 -3.83
CA LYS A 60 5.03 -3.49 -3.33
C LYS A 60 5.12 -2.19 -2.53
N ALA A 61 4.52 -1.10 -3.02
CA ALA A 61 4.50 0.18 -2.32
C ALA A 61 3.82 0.07 -0.96
N ALA A 62 2.61 -0.52 -0.90
CA ALA A 62 1.91 -0.73 0.37
C ALA A 62 2.71 -1.63 1.33
N THR A 63 3.35 -2.67 0.82
CA THR A 63 4.21 -3.56 1.62
C THR A 63 5.43 -2.82 2.17
N GLY A 64 6.06 -1.95 1.36
CA GLY A 64 7.20 -1.13 1.80
C GLY A 64 6.84 -0.18 2.92
N LEU A 65 5.68 0.48 2.83
CA LEU A 65 5.17 1.37 3.87
C LEU A 65 4.90 0.63 5.19
N THR A 66 4.24 -0.52 5.14
CA THR A 66 4.01 -1.34 6.35
C THR A 66 5.33 -1.82 6.97
N LYS A 67 6.29 -2.27 6.16
CA LYS A 67 7.63 -2.65 6.67
C LYS A 67 8.34 -1.49 7.36
N ALA A 68 8.30 -0.29 6.78
CA ALA A 68 8.88 0.90 7.37
C ALA A 68 8.18 1.27 8.70
N ALA A 69 6.85 1.18 8.75
CA ALA A 69 6.09 1.40 9.98
C ALA A 69 6.49 0.42 11.09
N ASP A 70 6.64 -0.86 10.77
CA ASP A 70 7.04 -1.91 11.72
C ASP A 70 8.47 -1.73 12.23
N GLN A 71 9.39 -1.31 11.35
CA GLN A 71 10.75 -0.97 11.75
C GLN A 71 10.76 0.22 12.73
N ILE A 72 10.03 1.30 12.42
CA ILE A 72 9.93 2.48 13.31
C ILE A 72 9.36 2.10 14.67
N ARG A 73 8.33 1.25 14.73
CA ARG A 73 7.77 0.74 16.00
C ARG A 73 8.78 -0.06 16.79
N THR A 74 9.56 -0.90 16.11
CA THR A 74 10.59 -1.73 16.73
C THR A 74 11.68 -0.87 17.35
N GLU A 75 12.20 0.13 16.61
CA GLU A 75 13.20 1.07 17.10
C GLU A 75 12.66 1.91 18.28
N ALA A 76 11.42 2.41 18.18
CA ALA A 76 10.79 3.16 19.27
C ALA A 76 10.62 2.31 20.54
N LYS A 77 10.26 1.02 20.39
CA LYS A 77 10.16 0.08 21.52
C LYS A 77 11.52 -0.19 22.16
N GLN A 78 12.57 -0.41 21.36
CA GLN A 78 13.93 -0.61 21.87
C GLN A 78 14.44 0.63 22.61
N GLN A 79 14.12 1.82 22.11
CA GLN A 79 14.49 3.06 22.77
C GLN A 79 13.80 3.25 24.11
N ASP A 80 12.50 2.96 24.22
CA ASP A 80 11.79 3.02 25.49
C ASP A 80 12.32 2.00 26.51
N GLN A 81 12.86 0.87 26.05
CA GLN A 81 13.47 -0.15 26.92
C GLN A 81 14.88 0.24 27.38
N THR A 82 15.61 1.02 26.58
CA THR A 82 17.00 1.44 26.87
C THR A 82 17.05 2.75 27.66
N SER A 83 16.01 3.58 27.53
CA SER A 83 15.93 4.91 28.16
C SER A 83 15.17 4.90 29.50
N ASN A 84 14.71 3.70 29.93
CA ASN A 84 14.22 3.41 31.28
C ASN A 84 15.31 2.67 32.05
#